data_AF-A0A2V1B569-F1
#
_entry.id   AF-A0A2V1B569-F1
#
_cell.length_a   1.000
_cell.length_b   1.000
_cell.length_c   1.000
_cell.angle_alpha   90.00
_cell.angle_beta   90.00
_cell.angle_gamma   90.00
#
_symmetry.space_group_name_H-M   'P 1'
#
loop_
_entity.id
_entity.type
_entity.pdbx_description
1 polymer ?
#
loop_
_entity_poly.entity_id
_entity_poly.type
_entity_poly.pdbx_seq_one_letter_code
_entity_poly.pdbx_strand_id
1 'polypeptide(L)'
;LPADQWKLIQNFHTALDGVRMKYCLRCRERWFSMGLRNETCNACFLRDKGSQSPFLMSADNEMDPGEIPAHLPALTQVEEMIIARSHVQMLVHRYRGHQYHYSGHCVSFMQNNIKTVNMLPNLPSELDIVVLRPSNQVMEDDPRY
;
A
#
# COMPACT_ATOMS: atom_id res chain seq x y z
N LEU A 1 -15.48 5.21 21.47
CA LEU A 1 -15.34 6.09 20.28
C LEU A 1 -16.67 6.80 20.08
N PRO A 2 -16.71 8.12 19.86
CA PRO A 2 -17.91 8.85 19.46
C PRO A 2 -18.56 8.23 18.21
N ALA A 3 -19.89 8.35 18.08
CA ALA A 3 -20.66 7.73 16.99
C ALA A 3 -20.16 8.13 15.58
N ASP A 4 -19.72 9.38 15.41
CA ASP A 4 -19.20 9.88 14.14
C ASP A 4 -17.90 9.17 13.70
N GLN A 5 -17.04 8.79 14.65
CA GLN A 5 -15.82 8.03 14.35
C GLN A 5 -16.13 6.61 13.90
N TRP A 6 -17.20 6.00 14.44
CA TRP A 6 -17.64 4.67 14.00
C TRP A 6 -18.12 4.68 12.54
N LYS A 7 -18.85 5.72 12.15
CA LYS A 7 -19.31 5.89 10.76
C LYS A 7 -18.13 6.00 9.78
N LEU A 8 -17.06 6.70 10.17
CA LEU A 8 -15.85 6.80 9.34
C LEU A 8 -15.17 5.43 9.14
N ILE A 9 -15.07 4.63 10.21
CA ILE A 9 -14.47 3.29 10.14
C ILE A 9 -15.33 2.37 9.25
N GLN A 10 -16.65 2.38 9.41
CA GLN A 10 -17.56 1.58 8.57
C GLN A 10 -17.47 1.96 7.09
N ASN A 11 -17.44 3.27 6.78
CA ASN A 11 -17.25 3.75 5.42
C ASN A 11 -15.92 3.29 4.83
N PHE A 12 -14.85 3.33 5.63
CA PHE A 12 -13.53 2.84 5.21
C PHE A 12 -13.54 1.35 4.88
N HIS A 13 -14.08 0.51 5.76
CA HIS A 13 -14.20 -0.93 5.49
C HIS A 13 -15.06 -1.21 4.25
N THR A 14 -16.18 -0.51 4.10
CA THR A 14 -17.05 -0.64 2.92
C THR A 14 -16.31 -0.28 1.63
N ALA A 15 -15.51 0.80 1.67
CA ALA A 15 -14.69 1.20 0.53
C ALA A 15 -13.62 0.14 0.23
N LEU A 16 -12.94 -0.41 1.25
CA LEU A 16 -11.95 -1.47 1.10
C LEU A 16 -12.56 -2.76 0.54
N ASP A 17 -13.74 -3.19 0.99
CA ASP A 17 -14.42 -4.39 0.49
C ASP A 17 -14.78 -4.25 -1.00
N GLY A 18 -15.00 -3.02 -1.47
CA GLY A 18 -15.17 -2.69 -2.88
C GLY A 18 -13.88 -2.77 -3.70
N VAL A 19 -12.70 -2.74 -3.07
CA VAL A 19 -11.41 -2.83 -3.74
C VAL A 19 -11.12 -4.28 -4.11
N ARG A 20 -11.54 -4.66 -5.32
CA ARG A 20 -11.27 -5.99 -5.88
C ARG A 20 -10.14 -5.94 -6.90
N MET A 21 -9.25 -6.93 -6.82
CA MET A 21 -8.28 -7.17 -7.89
C MET A 21 -9.00 -7.64 -9.14
N LYS A 22 -8.57 -7.13 -10.28
CA LYS A 22 -9.02 -7.50 -11.61
C LYS A 22 -7.95 -8.33 -12.29
N TYR A 23 -8.32 -9.14 -13.28
CA TYR A 23 -7.40 -10.02 -14.02
C TYR A 23 -7.36 -9.62 -15.49
N CYS A 24 -6.16 -9.48 -16.04
CA CYS A 24 -5.94 -9.19 -17.45
C CYS A 24 -5.65 -10.48 -18.22
N LEU A 25 -6.41 -10.78 -19.28
CA LEU A 25 -6.16 -11.96 -20.11
C LEU A 25 -4.89 -11.87 -20.96
N ARG A 26 -4.42 -10.65 -21.25
CA ARG A 26 -3.23 -10.43 -22.07
C ARG A 26 -1.94 -10.67 -21.29
N CYS A 27 -1.67 -9.84 -20.28
CA CYS A 27 -0.45 -9.96 -19.47
C CYS A 27 -0.54 -10.95 -18.32
N ARG A 28 -1.69 -11.64 -18.14
CA ARG A 28 -1.95 -12.56 -17.02
C ARG A 28 -1.80 -11.95 -15.62
N GLU A 29 -1.69 -10.62 -15.53
CA GLU A 29 -1.52 -9.92 -14.25
C GLU A 29 -2.87 -9.77 -13.54
N ARG A 30 -2.83 -9.92 -12.20
CA ARG A 30 -3.97 -9.66 -11.31
C ARG A 30 -3.66 -8.46 -10.42
N TRP A 31 -4.35 -7.34 -10.63
CA TRP A 31 -4.06 -6.10 -9.91
C TRP A 31 -5.29 -5.22 -9.64
N PHE A 32 -5.16 -4.25 -8.73
CA PHE A 32 -6.20 -3.26 -8.46
C PHE A 32 -6.28 -2.20 -9.56
N SER A 33 -7.46 -1.62 -9.76
CA SER A 33 -7.67 -0.44 -10.62
C SER A 33 -7.10 -0.53 -12.05
N MET A 34 -7.01 -1.73 -12.63
CA MET A 34 -6.39 -1.96 -13.96
C MET A 34 -7.14 -1.34 -15.15
N GLY A 35 -8.38 -0.87 -14.95
CA GLY A 35 -9.20 -0.26 -16.00
C GLY A 35 -9.42 -1.20 -17.20
N LEU A 36 -9.85 -2.44 -16.95
CA LEU A 36 -10.06 -3.44 -18.01
C LEU A 36 -11.05 -2.94 -19.08
N ARG A 37 -10.67 -3.15 -20.35
CA ARG A 37 -11.52 -3.00 -21.54
C ARG A 37 -11.47 -4.31 -22.29
N ASN A 38 -12.60 -4.98 -22.50
CA ASN A 38 -12.65 -6.34 -23.08
C ASN A 38 -11.60 -7.27 -22.45
N GLU A 39 -11.59 -7.33 -21.12
CA GLU A 39 -10.68 -8.18 -20.32
C GLU A 39 -9.18 -7.88 -20.47
N THR A 40 -8.83 -6.79 -21.13
CA THR A 40 -7.46 -6.31 -21.34
C THR A 40 -7.22 -5.06 -20.52
N CYS A 41 -6.12 -4.99 -19.76
CA CYS A 41 -5.80 -3.82 -18.95
C CYS A 41 -5.41 -2.61 -19.83
N ASN A 42 -5.55 -1.40 -19.28
CA ASN A 42 -5.19 -0.18 -20.01
C ASN A 42 -3.73 -0.18 -20.48
N ALA A 43 -2.80 -0.76 -19.71
CA ALA A 43 -1.39 -0.83 -20.09
C ALA A 43 -1.18 -1.66 -21.37
N CYS A 44 -1.77 -2.86 -21.44
CA CYS A 44 -1.73 -3.68 -22.64
C CYS A 44 -2.48 -3.01 -23.80
N PHE A 45 -3.69 -2.51 -23.56
CA PHE A 45 -4.49 -1.83 -24.59
C PHE A 45 -3.75 -0.64 -25.25
N LEU A 46 -3.02 0.15 -24.46
CA LEU A 46 -2.27 1.31 -24.97
C LEU A 46 -0.98 0.93 -25.69
N ARG A 47 -0.34 -0.17 -25.29
CA ARG A 47 0.93 -0.64 -25.88
C ARG A 47 0.71 -1.48 -27.14
N ASP A 48 -0.32 -2.32 -27.15
CA ASP A 48 -0.71 -3.20 -28.26
C ASP A 48 -1.51 -2.46 -29.36
N LYS A 49 -1.32 -1.14 -29.50
CA LYS A 49 -2.05 -0.33 -30.48
C LYS A 49 -1.72 -0.78 -31.90
N GLY A 50 -2.74 -0.81 -32.75
CA GLY A 50 -2.59 -1.12 -34.18
C GLY A 50 -2.59 -2.61 -34.50
N SER A 51 -2.98 -3.48 -33.57
CA SER A 51 -3.08 -4.94 -33.77
C SER A 51 -1.78 -5.56 -34.31
N GLN A 52 -0.63 -4.99 -33.95
CA GLN A 52 0.66 -5.53 -34.35
C GLN A 52 0.88 -6.84 -33.61
N SER A 53 1.09 -7.91 -34.38
CA SER A 53 1.44 -9.23 -33.88
C SER A 53 2.97 -9.36 -33.88
N PRO A 54 3.57 -9.96 -32.85
CA PRO A 54 2.93 -10.50 -31.64
C PRO A 54 2.59 -9.40 -30.62
N PHE A 55 1.58 -9.65 -29.78
CA PHE A 55 1.29 -8.76 -28.64
C PHE A 55 2.43 -8.78 -27.62
N LEU A 56 2.58 -7.70 -26.85
CA LEU A 56 3.75 -7.52 -25.98
C LEU A 56 3.94 -8.64 -24.94
N MET A 57 2.84 -9.16 -24.39
CA MET A 57 2.83 -10.25 -23.41
C MET A 57 2.03 -11.39 -24.00
N SER A 58 2.66 -12.22 -24.81
CA SER A 58 1.99 -13.34 -25.49
C SER A 58 2.89 -14.57 -25.61
N ALA A 59 2.29 -15.71 -25.95
CA ALA A 59 3.04 -16.92 -26.22
C ALA A 59 3.89 -16.77 -27.50
N ASP A 60 3.42 -16.00 -28.48
CA ASP A 60 4.07 -15.81 -29.78
C ASP A 60 5.44 -15.11 -29.67
N ASN A 61 5.68 -14.37 -28.59
CA ASN A 61 6.97 -13.73 -28.30
C ASN A 61 7.65 -14.28 -27.04
N GLU A 62 7.25 -15.47 -26.57
CA GLU A 62 7.82 -16.12 -25.39
C GLU A 62 7.74 -15.29 -24.10
N MET A 63 6.78 -14.36 -24.03
CA MET A 63 6.54 -13.51 -22.86
C MET A 63 5.33 -13.94 -22.03
N ASP A 64 4.60 -14.98 -22.44
CA ASP A 64 3.59 -15.64 -21.60
C ASP A 64 4.32 -16.58 -20.61
N PRO A 65 4.25 -16.33 -19.29
CA PRO A 65 4.87 -17.21 -18.29
C PRO A 65 4.29 -18.63 -18.28
N GLY A 66 3.17 -18.87 -18.97
CA GLY A 66 2.53 -20.16 -19.07
C GLY A 66 1.82 -20.58 -17.78
N GLU A 67 1.60 -21.88 -17.63
CA GLU A 67 0.99 -22.43 -16.42
C GLU A 67 1.99 -22.49 -15.27
N ILE A 68 1.48 -22.31 -14.05
CA ILE A 68 2.28 -22.45 -12.83
C ILE A 68 2.73 -23.91 -12.74
N PRO A 69 4.05 -24.18 -12.67
CA PRO A 69 4.53 -25.56 -12.63
C PRO A 69 4.01 -26.33 -11.41
N ALA A 70 3.52 -27.56 -11.63
CA ALA A 70 2.93 -28.40 -10.58
C ALA A 70 3.92 -28.81 -9.47
N HIS A 71 5.23 -28.66 -9.71
CA HIS A 71 6.28 -29.00 -8.76
C HIS A 71 6.68 -27.84 -7.83
N LEU A 72 6.06 -26.66 -7.98
CA LEU A 72 6.29 -25.57 -7.03
C LEU A 72 5.67 -25.95 -5.68
N PRO A 73 6.46 -25.96 -4.59
CA PRO A 73 5.91 -26.24 -3.27
C PRO A 73 4.92 -25.13 -2.89
N ALA A 74 3.90 -25.50 -2.11
CA ALA A 74 3.07 -24.50 -1.45
C ALA A 74 3.96 -23.68 -0.52
N LEU A 75 3.84 -22.35 -0.59
CA LEU A 75 4.56 -21.46 0.30
C LEU A 75 4.07 -21.70 1.74
N THR A 76 5.00 -21.74 2.69
CA THR A 76 4.65 -21.69 4.11
C THR A 76 4.06 -20.32 4.44
N GLN A 77 3.27 -20.23 5.51
CA GLN A 77 2.73 -18.94 5.96
C GLN A 77 3.81 -17.85 6.12
N VAL A 78 5.00 -18.24 6.60
CA VAL A 78 6.14 -17.31 6.76
C VAL A 78 6.66 -16.83 5.41
N GLU A 79 6.83 -17.73 4.44
CA GLU A 79 7.28 -17.37 3.08
C GLU A 79 6.22 -16.52 2.37
N GLU A 80 4.94 -16.86 2.51
CA GLU A 80 3.84 -16.02 2.02
C GLU A 80 3.88 -14.63 2.63
N MET A 81 4.13 -14.50 3.93
CA MET A 81 4.24 -13.20 4.61
C MET A 81 5.47 -12.39 4.16
N ILE A 82 6.59 -13.04 3.83
CA ILE A 82 7.80 -12.38 3.33
C ILE A 82 7.61 -11.91 1.86
N ILE A 83 6.91 -12.70 1.05
CA ILE A 83 6.64 -12.40 -0.37
C ILE A 83 5.46 -11.43 -0.53
N ALA A 84 4.45 -11.53 0.35
CA ALA A 84 3.33 -10.62 0.37
C ALA A 84 3.86 -9.19 0.51
N ARG A 85 3.47 -8.32 -0.43
CA ARG A 85 3.78 -6.89 -0.40
C ARG A 85 3.51 -6.38 1.01
N SER A 86 4.59 -6.05 1.74
CA SER A 86 4.54 -5.55 3.11
C SER A 86 3.40 -4.54 3.23
N HIS A 87 2.39 -4.86 4.05
CA HIS A 87 1.34 -3.92 4.37
C HIS A 87 1.98 -2.81 5.20
N VAL A 88 2.49 -1.79 4.52
CA VAL A 88 3.13 -0.66 5.19
C VAL A 88 2.04 0.09 5.96
N GLN A 89 1.93 -0.20 7.26
CA GLN A 89 1.21 0.67 8.18
C GLN A 89 2.05 1.93 8.37
N MET A 90 1.87 2.91 7.47
CA MET A 90 2.44 4.24 7.69
C MET A 90 1.57 5.00 8.69
N LEU A 91 2.07 5.16 9.92
CA LEU A 91 1.46 6.02 10.92
C LEU A 91 1.83 7.47 10.61
N VAL A 92 0.98 8.17 9.86
CA VAL A 92 1.19 9.57 9.49
C VAL A 92 0.77 10.47 10.65
N HIS A 93 1.74 11.00 11.39
CA HIS A 93 1.49 12.05 12.37
C HIS A 93 1.56 13.42 11.71
N ARG A 94 0.44 14.13 11.67
CA ARG A 94 0.41 15.52 11.21
C ARG A 94 0.62 16.44 12.40
N TYR A 95 1.85 16.92 12.57
CA TYR A 95 2.14 17.96 13.56
C TYR A 95 1.81 19.34 12.99
N ARG A 96 0.98 20.13 13.69
CA ARG A 96 0.79 21.55 13.37
C ARG A 96 1.86 22.35 14.12
N GLY A 97 2.97 22.66 13.46
CA GLY A 97 3.95 23.63 13.95
C GLY A 97 3.58 25.07 13.59
N HIS A 98 4.34 26.05 14.12
CA HIS A 98 4.23 27.49 13.83
C HIS A 98 4.67 27.91 12.41
N GLN A 99 4.83 26.98 11.45
CA GLN A 99 5.06 27.34 10.05
C GLN A 99 3.72 27.70 9.38
N TYR A 100 3.39 28.99 9.39
CA TYR A 100 2.10 29.51 8.91
C TYR A 100 1.91 29.47 7.39
N HIS A 101 2.92 29.12 6.59
CA HIS A 101 2.87 29.27 5.13
C HIS A 101 2.82 27.98 4.31
N TYR A 102 2.96 26.79 4.92
CA TYR A 102 2.93 25.53 4.17
C TYR A 102 2.01 24.50 4.83
N SER A 103 0.82 24.29 4.25
CA SER A 103 -0.06 23.18 4.59
C SER A 103 0.31 21.94 3.76
N GLY A 104 0.45 20.77 4.40
CA GLY A 104 0.67 19.51 3.68
C GLY A 104 2.09 18.94 3.77
N HIS A 105 2.93 19.44 4.68
CA HIS A 105 4.24 18.86 4.90
C HIS A 105 4.12 17.47 5.54
N CYS A 106 4.35 16.43 4.75
CA CYS A 106 4.66 15.09 5.24
C CYS A 106 6.19 15.01 5.34
N VAL A 107 6.73 14.68 6.52
CA VAL A 107 8.16 14.41 6.68
C VAL A 107 8.35 12.91 6.75
N SER A 108 8.88 12.32 5.69
CA SER A 108 9.30 10.92 5.69
C SER A 108 10.79 10.89 6.03
N PHE A 109 11.12 10.61 7.29
CA PHE A 109 12.49 10.30 7.67
C PHE A 109 12.81 8.88 7.19
N MET A 110 13.98 8.69 6.58
CA MET A 110 14.53 7.35 6.36
C MET A 110 14.74 6.71 7.74
N GLN A 111 13.85 5.80 8.13
CA GLN A 111 14.04 4.99 9.32
C GLN A 111 14.94 3.82 8.91
N ASN A 112 16.10 3.68 9.56
CA ASN A 112 16.87 2.44 9.49
C ASN A 112 16.20 1.42 10.41
N ASN A 113 15.06 0.90 9.98
CA ASN A 113 14.14 0.09 10.76
C ASN A 113 14.24 -1.41 10.44
N ILE A 114 15.38 -1.89 9.92
CA ILE A 114 15.63 -3.32 9.77
C ILE A 114 15.86 -3.91 11.18
N LYS A 115 14.78 -4.15 11.91
CA LYS A 115 14.74 -5.05 13.05
C LYS A 115 14.13 -6.36 12.55
N THR A 116 14.94 -7.41 12.52
CA THR A 116 14.43 -8.77 12.28
C THR A 116 13.64 -9.20 13.51
N VAL A 117 12.34 -9.44 13.32
CA VAL A 117 11.43 -9.90 14.37
C VAL A 117 10.96 -11.31 14.04
N ASN A 118 10.96 -12.18 15.04
CA ASN A 118 10.59 -13.59 14.87
C ASN A 118 9.10 -13.85 15.17
N MET A 119 8.39 -12.86 15.72
CA MET A 119 6.98 -12.98 16.09
C MET A 119 6.29 -11.61 15.99
N LEU A 120 5.06 -11.59 15.48
CA LEU A 120 4.24 -10.38 15.34
C LEU A 120 2.97 -10.47 16.20
N PRO A 121 2.39 -9.33 16.66
CA PRO A 121 2.90 -7.97 16.53
C PRO A 121 4.00 -7.63 17.56
N ASN A 122 4.82 -6.61 17.28
CA ASN A 122 5.85 -6.12 18.21
C ASN A 122 5.21 -5.63 19.52
N LEU A 123 5.92 -5.80 20.64
CA LEU A 123 5.50 -5.24 21.92
C LEU A 123 5.62 -3.70 21.89
N PRO A 124 4.77 -2.96 22.62
CA PRO A 124 4.86 -1.50 22.70
C PRO A 124 6.25 -0.97 23.12
N SER A 125 6.98 -1.73 23.93
CA SER A 125 8.34 -1.42 24.37
C SER A 125 9.42 -1.59 23.29
N GLU A 126 9.12 -2.32 22.22
CA GLU A 126 10.05 -2.63 21.12
C GLU A 126 9.93 -1.64 19.95
N LEU A 127 8.93 -0.77 20.01
CA LEU A 127 8.67 0.27 19.01
C LEU A 127 9.62 1.46 19.23
N ASP A 128 10.33 1.86 18.18
CA ASP A 128 11.15 3.09 18.18
C ASP A 128 10.25 4.33 18.04
N ILE A 129 9.59 4.71 19.14
CA ILE A 129 8.71 5.87 19.19
C ILE A 129 9.47 7.06 19.76
N VAL A 130 9.59 8.15 18.98
CA VAL A 130 10.05 9.46 19.48
C VAL A 130 8.82 10.33 19.71
N VAL A 131 8.53 10.66 20.98
CA VAL A 131 7.46 11.60 21.35
C VAL A 131 8.06 12.98 21.59
N LEU A 132 7.83 13.90 20.65
CA LEU A 132 8.19 15.31 20.82
C LEU A 132 7.06 16.03 21.55
N ARG A 133 7.33 16.52 22.76
CA ARG A 133 6.41 17.38 23.53
C ARG A 133 6.98 18.80 23.55
N PRO A 134 6.19 19.83 23.18
CA PRO A 134 6.61 21.22 23.36
C PRO A 134 6.80 21.53 24.86
N SER A 135 7.69 22.47 25.20
CA SER A 135 7.83 22.89 26.59
C SER A 135 6.55 23.59 27.05
N ASN A 136 6.15 23.35 28.30
CA ASN A 136 4.93 23.93 28.87
C ASN A 136 4.89 25.47 28.79
N GLN A 137 6.06 26.11 28.75
CA GLN A 137 6.20 27.57 28.60
C GLN A 137 5.64 28.12 27.28
N VAL A 138 5.58 27.32 26.21
CA VAL A 138 5.01 27.77 24.93
C VAL A 138 3.48 27.71 24.93
N MET A 139 2.86 26.97 25.86
CA MET A 139 1.41 26.79 25.91
C MET A 139 0.69 27.83 26.76
N GLU A 140 1.38 28.49 27.70
CA GLU A 140 0.77 29.50 28.58
C GLU A 140 0.46 30.83 27.85
N ASP A 141 1.21 31.16 26.78
CA ASP A 141 1.12 32.45 26.09
C ASP A 141 0.47 32.39 24.69
N ASP A 142 0.01 31.22 24.21
CA ASP A 142 -0.65 31.10 22.90
C ASP A 142 -2.19 30.97 23.04
N PRO A 143 -2.99 31.99 22.69
CA PRO A 143 -4.45 31.98 22.84
C PRO A 143 -5.20 31.04 21.88
N ARG A 144 -4.51 30.08 21.25
CA ARG A 144 -5.06 29.14 20.25
C ARG A 144 -5.03 27.67 20.70
N TYR A 145 -4.72 27.42 21.98
CA TYR A 145 -4.93 26.14 22.65
C TYR A 145 -6.01 26.24 23.73
#